data_AF-A0A954BJF7-F1
#
_entry.id   AF-A0A954BJF7-F1
#
_cell.length_a   1.000
_cell.length_b   1.000
_cell.length_c   1.000
_cell.angle_alpha   90.00
_cell.angle_beta   90.00
_cell.angle_gamma   90.00
#
_symmetry.space_group_name_H-M   'P 1'
#
loop_
_entity.id
_entity.type
_entity.pdbx_description
1 polymer ?
#
loop_
_entity_poly.entity_id
_entity_poly.type
_entity_poly.pdbx_seq_one_letter_code
_entity_poly.pdbx_strand_id
1 'polypeptide(L)'
;MTGWRDPDGPVDLTPVHSAAIRWVIERALETGNRLQALAPWSKALVAHMTDGLAPALKQEIVARFPDLEYFEDEGSPHNQPDEGFIENGFAVSFPRPWPREQDKKEA
;
A
#
# COMPACT_ATOMS: atom_id res chain seq x y z
N MET A 1 6.91 27.90 -12.04
CA MET A 1 7.64 27.48 -10.83
C MET A 1 7.33 26.02 -10.62
N THR A 2 8.22 25.13 -11.05
CA THR A 2 8.02 23.68 -10.92
C THR A 2 8.40 23.29 -9.51
N GLY A 3 7.42 23.09 -8.63
CA GLY A 3 7.65 22.66 -7.26
C GLY A 3 8.16 21.23 -7.25
N TRP A 4 9.47 21.06 -7.04
CA TRP A 4 10.02 19.76 -6.64
C TRP A 4 9.36 19.38 -5.32
N ARG A 5 8.59 18.28 -5.32
CA ARG A 5 8.13 17.64 -4.07
C ARG A 5 9.37 17.07 -3.40
N ASP A 6 9.59 17.45 -2.14
CA ASP A 6 10.51 16.73 -1.28
C ASP A 6 10.00 15.30 -1.13
N PRO A 7 10.74 14.27 -1.58
CA PRO A 7 10.30 12.88 -1.51
C PRO A 7 10.22 12.35 -0.07
N ASP A 8 10.77 13.08 0.90
CA ASP A 8 10.74 12.80 2.32
C ASP A 8 9.81 13.78 3.08
N GLY A 9 9.09 14.63 2.35
CA GLY A 9 8.13 15.58 2.91
C GLY A 9 6.91 14.86 3.50
N PRO A 10 6.28 15.42 4.54
CA PRO A 10 5.10 14.82 5.14
C PRO A 10 3.99 14.68 4.09
N VAL A 11 3.54 13.45 3.89
CA VAL A 11 2.42 13.15 3.00
C VAL A 11 1.14 13.64 3.65
N ASP A 12 0.38 14.46 2.92
CA ASP A 12 -0.97 14.84 3.36
C ASP A 12 -1.95 13.66 3.19
N LEU A 13 -2.32 13.04 4.30
CA LEU A 13 -3.31 11.97 4.38
C LEU A 13 -4.71 12.48 4.73
N THR A 14 -4.93 13.80 4.79
CA THR A 14 -6.26 14.40 5.05
C THR A 14 -7.37 13.87 4.12
N PRO A 15 -7.10 13.53 2.84
CA PRO A 15 -8.12 12.95 1.96
C PRO A 15 -8.53 11.50 2.31
N VAL A 16 -7.76 10.79 3.14
CA VAL A 16 -8.05 9.40 3.53
C VAL A 16 -8.96 9.42 4.76
N HIS A 17 -10.26 9.21 4.55
CA HIS A 17 -11.25 9.28 5.63
C HIS A 17 -11.45 7.96 6.40
N SER A 18 -10.95 6.84 5.86
CA SER A 18 -10.88 5.58 6.62
C SER A 18 -9.79 5.67 7.68
N ALA A 19 -10.18 5.57 8.95
CA ALA A 19 -9.25 5.53 10.07
C ALA A 19 -8.36 4.27 10.03
N ALA A 20 -8.90 3.14 9.60
CA ALA A 20 -8.14 1.90 9.44
C ALA A 20 -7.08 2.05 8.35
N ILE A 21 -7.45 2.48 7.14
CA ILE A 21 -6.51 2.66 6.02
C ILE A 21 -5.47 3.72 6.35
N ARG A 22 -5.87 4.84 6.97
CA ARG A 22 -4.93 5.87 7.41
C ARG A 22 -3.91 5.30 8.40
N TRP A 23 -4.37 4.53 9.39
CA TRP A 23 -3.49 3.88 10.34
C TRP A 23 -2.51 2.91 9.66
N VAL A 24 -2.97 2.14 8.67
CA VAL A 24 -2.08 1.24 7.90
C VAL A 24 -0.98 2.02 7.17
N ILE A 25 -1.34 3.13 6.52
CA ILE A 25 -0.38 3.98 5.80
C ILE A 25 0.64 4.57 6.78
N GLU A 26 0.17 5.18 7.88
CA GLU A 26 1.02 5.77 8.91
C GLU A 26 1.99 4.71 9.48
N ARG A 27 1.48 3.51 9.79
CA ARG A 27 2.30 2.43 10.30
C ARG A 27 3.35 1.94 9.30
N ALA A 28 2.99 1.85 8.02
CA ALA A 28 3.94 1.50 6.97
C ALA A 28 5.06 2.54 6.84
N LEU A 29 4.71 3.84 6.92
CA LEU A 29 5.69 4.93 6.92
C LEU A 29 6.63 4.86 8.13
N GLU A 30 6.11 4.57 9.33
CA GLU A 30 6.92 4.40 10.55
C GLU A 30 7.91 3.23 10.45
N THR A 31 7.58 2.20 9.68
CA THR A 31 8.48 1.06 9.41
C THR A 31 9.52 1.33 8.32
N GLY A 32 9.56 2.55 7.77
CA GLY A 32 10.52 2.98 6.76
C GLY A 32 10.06 2.77 5.31
N ASN A 33 8.81 2.36 5.09
CA ASN A 33 8.21 2.38 3.75
C ASN A 33 7.91 3.85 3.35
N ARG A 34 7.65 4.09 2.07
CA ARG A 34 7.35 5.43 1.55
C ARG A 34 6.12 5.41 0.67
N LEU A 35 5.29 6.45 0.78
CA LEU A 35 4.17 6.62 -0.15
C LEU A 35 4.69 7.07 -1.51
N GLN A 36 4.47 6.25 -2.53
CA GLN A 36 4.78 6.59 -3.91
C GLN A 36 3.75 7.57 -4.49
N ALA A 37 2.47 7.30 -4.29
CA ALA A 37 1.39 8.13 -4.82
C ALA A 37 0.10 7.95 -4.03
N LEU A 38 -0.73 9.00 -4.01
CA LEU A 38 -2.14 8.92 -3.63
C LEU A 38 -2.96 9.21 -4.88
N ALA A 39 -3.63 8.19 -5.42
CA ALA A 39 -4.29 8.26 -6.72
C ALA A 39 -5.72 7.71 -6.68
N PRO A 40 -6.68 8.35 -7.35
CA PRO A 40 -8.02 7.80 -7.49
C PRO A 40 -8.00 6.63 -8.48
N TRP A 41 -8.59 5.50 -8.11
CA TRP A 41 -8.75 4.33 -8.96
C TRP A 41 -10.19 3.83 -8.95
N SER A 42 -10.89 4.01 -10.08
CA SER A 42 -12.29 3.64 -10.37
C SER A 42 -13.34 4.07 -9.32
N LYS A 43 -13.28 3.53 -8.10
CA LYS A 43 -14.19 3.78 -6.99
C LYS A 43 -13.49 4.04 -5.65
N ALA A 44 -12.16 4.01 -5.60
CA ALA A 44 -11.41 4.17 -4.38
C ALA A 44 -10.27 5.20 -4.53
N LEU A 45 -9.89 5.84 -3.43
CA LEU A 45 -8.64 6.58 -3.31
C LEU A 45 -7.57 5.62 -2.78
N VAL A 46 -6.54 5.36 -3.59
CA VAL A 46 -5.53 4.36 -3.32
C VAL A 46 -4.21 5.04 -2.94
N ALA A 47 -3.69 4.65 -1.79
CA ALA A 47 -2.33 4.96 -1.34
C ALA A 47 -1.39 3.87 -1.85
N HIS A 48 -0.56 4.18 -2.83
CA HIS A 48 0.45 3.25 -3.37
C HIS A 48 1.75 3.42 -2.59
N MET A 49 2.19 2.35 -1.95
CA MET A 49 3.45 2.28 -1.21
C MET A 49 4.61 1.90 -2.15
N THR A 50 5.82 2.29 -1.77
CA THR A 50 7.02 2.05 -2.57
C THR A 50 7.56 0.64 -2.37
N ASP A 51 7.51 0.15 -1.13
CA ASP A 51 8.00 -1.18 -0.73
C ASP A 51 6.83 -2.11 -0.41
N GLY A 52 7.09 -3.42 -0.48
CA GLY A 52 6.07 -4.44 -0.20
C GLY A 52 5.56 -4.45 1.24
N LEU A 53 4.42 -5.11 1.46
CA LEU A 53 3.80 -5.23 2.77
C LEU A 53 4.65 -6.14 3.67
N ALA A 54 5.22 -5.58 4.74
CA ALA A 54 5.98 -6.37 5.70
C ALA A 54 5.07 -7.43 6.37
N PRO A 55 5.50 -8.70 6.49
CA PRO A 55 4.68 -9.76 7.09
C PRO A 55 4.22 -9.46 8.52
N ALA A 56 5.09 -8.84 9.33
CA ALA A 56 4.74 -8.43 10.69
C ALA A 56 3.64 -7.36 10.71
N LEU A 57 3.70 -6.40 9.77
CA LEU A 57 2.67 -5.38 9.62
C LEU A 57 1.34 -5.99 9.17
N LYS A 58 1.36 -6.92 8.21
CA LYS A 58 0.16 -7.65 7.78
C LYS A 58 -0.55 -8.35 8.93
N GLN A 59 0.21 -9.03 9.79
CA GLN A 59 -0.33 -9.68 10.99
C GLN A 59 -0.91 -8.67 11.99
N GLU A 60 -0.23 -7.55 12.20
CA GLU A 60 -0.72 -6.47 13.07
C GLU A 60 -2.05 -5.88 12.56
N ILE A 61 -2.16 -5.67 11.25
CA ILE A 61 -3.38 -5.15 10.61
C ILE A 61 -4.54 -6.12 10.80
N VAL A 62 -4.36 -7.41 10.45
CA VAL A 62 -5.41 -8.43 10.56
C VAL A 62 -5.86 -8.61 12.01
N ALA A 63 -4.93 -8.52 12.97
CA ALA A 63 -5.28 -8.60 14.40
C ALA A 63 -6.04 -7.36 14.89
N ARG A 64 -5.73 -6.17 14.36
CA ARG A 64 -6.32 -4.90 14.81
C ARG A 64 -7.64 -4.56 14.12
N PHE A 65 -7.76 -4.90 12.84
CA PHE A 65 -8.90 -4.59 11.99
C PHE A 65 -9.36 -5.87 11.26
N PRO A 66 -10.04 -6.79 11.97
CA PRO A 66 -10.44 -8.08 11.39
C PRO A 66 -11.47 -7.95 10.25
N ASP A 67 -12.21 -6.84 10.22
CA ASP A 67 -13.20 -6.54 9.18
C ASP A 67 -12.59 -5.82 7.96
N LEU A 68 -11.29 -5.51 7.99
CA LEU A 68 -10.61 -4.83 6.89
C LEU A 68 -10.42 -5.78 5.72
N GLU A 69 -10.97 -5.42 4.56
CA GLU A 69 -10.93 -6.29 3.38
C GLU A 69 -9.52 -6.33 2.80
N TYR A 70 -8.96 -7.54 2.70
CA TYR A 70 -7.68 -7.80 2.08
C TYR A 70 -7.86 -8.17 0.60
N PHE A 71 -6.98 -7.65 -0.26
CA PHE A 71 -6.96 -8.00 -1.68
C PHE A 71 -5.55 -8.33 -2.17
N GLU A 72 -5.49 -9.12 -3.25
CA GLU A 72 -4.30 -9.39 -4.04
C GLU A 72 -4.62 -9.18 -5.52
N ASP A 73 -3.73 -8.50 -6.23
CA ASP A 73 -3.72 -8.38 -7.68
C ASP A 73 -2.48 -9.09 -8.22
N GLU A 74 -2.66 -10.04 -9.14
CA GLU A 74 -1.57 -10.81 -9.73
C GLU A 74 -0.70 -9.97 -10.69
N GLY A 75 -1.09 -8.72 -10.94
CA GLY A 75 -0.47 -7.85 -11.90
C GLY A 75 -0.85 -8.21 -13.33
N SER A 76 -0.32 -7.44 -14.27
CA SER A 76 -0.44 -7.67 -15.70
C SER A 76 0.85 -7.23 -16.39
N PRO A 77 1.09 -7.54 -17.68
CA PRO A 77 2.28 -7.03 -18.38
C PRO A 77 2.46 -5.50 -18.31
N HIS A 78 1.41 -4.76 -17.98
CA HIS A 78 1.43 -3.30 -17.82
C HIS A 78 1.53 -2.84 -16.35
N ASN A 79 1.16 -3.69 -15.37
CA ASN A 79 1.11 -3.33 -13.94
C ASN A 79 1.83 -4.38 -13.09
N GLN A 80 2.62 -3.94 -12.12
CA GLN A 80 3.23 -4.88 -11.16
C GLN A 80 2.14 -5.55 -10.30
N PRO A 81 2.37 -6.78 -9.82
CA PRO A 81 1.50 -7.41 -8.84
C PRO A 81 1.49 -6.61 -7.55
N ASP A 82 0.36 -6.54 -6.87
CA ASP A 82 0.23 -5.83 -5.61
C ASP A 82 -0.70 -6.55 -4.62
N GLU A 83 -0.58 -6.21 -3.35
CA GLU A 83 -1.52 -6.59 -2.30
C GLU A 83 -1.88 -5.39 -1.46
N GLY A 84 -3.00 -5.47 -0.75
CA GLY A 84 -3.41 -4.35 0.05
C GLY A 84 -4.64 -4.58 0.87
N PHE A 85 -5.10 -3.48 1.43
CA PHE A 85 -6.32 -3.42 2.21
C PHE A 85 -7.24 -2.34 1.66
N ILE A 86 -8.55 -2.57 1.71
CA ILE A 86 -9.57 -1.64 1.24
C ILE A 86 -10.71 -1.51 2.26
N GLU A 87 -11.20 -0.28 2.43
CA GLU A 87 -12.35 0.03 3.26
C GLU A 87 -13.06 1.28 2.73
N ASN A 88 -14.38 1.21 2.52
CA ASN A 88 -15.22 2.38 2.24
C ASN A 88 -14.72 3.30 1.11
N GLY A 89 -14.11 2.75 0.06
CA GLY A 89 -13.54 3.53 -1.05
C GLY A 89 -12.18 4.15 -0.75
N PHE A 90 -11.47 3.67 0.26
CA PHE A 90 -10.06 3.99 0.53
C PHE A 90 -9.27 2.69 0.51
N ALA A 91 -8.11 2.70 -0.13
CA ALA A 91 -7.25 1.53 -0.15
C ALA A 91 -5.78 1.91 0.08
N VAL A 92 -5.00 0.95 0.53
CA VAL A 92 -3.55 1.00 0.56
C VAL A 92 -3.03 -0.22 -0.18
N SER A 93 -2.13 0.01 -1.14
CA SER A 93 -1.57 -1.01 -2.04
C SER A 93 -0.06 -1.04 -1.87
N PHE A 94 0.49 -2.25 -1.81
CA PHE A 94 1.90 -2.56 -1.64
C PHE A 94 2.36 -3.46 -2.79
N PRO A 95 3.47 -3.15 -3.47
CA PRO A 95 3.99 -3.98 -4.54
C PRO A 95 4.42 -5.36 -4.05
N ARG A 96 4.19 -6.37 -4.88
CA ARG A 96 4.63 -7.74 -4.64
C ARG A 96 5.68 -8.18 -5.66
N PRO A 97 6.64 -9.03 -5.25
CA PRO A 97 7.55 -9.66 -6.19
C PRO A 97 6.77 -10.53 -7.18
N TRP A 98 7.19 -10.56 -8.44
CA TRP A 98 6.57 -11.43 -9.43
C TRP A 98 6.67 -12.90 -9.00
N PRO A 99 5.67 -13.74 -9.29
CA PRO A 99 5.70 -15.16 -8.93
C PRO A 99 6.96 -15.88 -9.44
N ARG A 100 7.50 -15.47 -10.60
CA ARG A 100 8.73 -16.04 -11.20
C ARG A 100 10.02 -15.66 -10.46
N GLU A 101 10.01 -14.63 -9.62
CA GLU A 101 11.16 -14.24 -8.81
C GLU A 101 11.24 -14.99 -7.48
N GLN A 102 10.12 -15.59 -7.04
CA GLN A 102 10.08 -16.43 -5.84
C GLN A 102 10.75 -17.80 -6.07
N ASP A 103 10.63 -18.33 -7.29
CA ASP A 103 11.20 -19.63 -7.72
C ASP A 103 12.75 -19.63 -7.79
N LYS A 104 13.39 -18.46 -7.85
CA LYS A 104 14.86 -18.34 -7.96
C LYS A 104 15.60 -18.29 -6.61
N LYS A 105 14.90 -18.29 -5.48
CA LYS A 105 15.53 -18.32 -4.15
C LYS A 105 15.71 -19.71 -3.56
N GLU A 106 15.31 -20.76 -4.27
CA GLU A 106 15.60 -22.15 -3.93
C GLU A 106 16.30 -22.83 -5.12
N ALA A 107 17.59 -22.54 -5.31
CA ALA A 107 18.52 -23.35 -6.10
C ALA A 107 19.95 -23.24 -5.55
#